data_AF-A0A1E5GZJ3-F1
#
_entry.id   AF-A0A1E5GZJ3-F1
#
_cell.length_a   1.000
_cell.length_b   1.000
_cell.length_c   1.000
_cell.angle_alpha   90.00
_cell.angle_beta   90.00
_cell.angle_gamma   90.00
#
_symmetry.space_group_name_H-M   'P 1'
#
loop_
_entity.id
_entity.type
_entity.pdbx_description
1 polymer ?
#
loop_
_entity_poly.entity_id
_entity_poly.type
_entity_poly.pdbx_seq_one_letter_code
_entity_poly.pdbx_strand_id
1 'polypeptide(L)'
;MYKEEKKKALAYWSVRGFDVSGLHINVKEKSNQWSVPVIGYQKGRIIVVYADKAKEYNLDLSVVIAHEIGHYLGFRHYDRGHEIMKGTAKELGGKKL
;
A
#
# COMPACT_ATOMS: atom_id res chain seq x y z
N MET A 1 -11.90 -8.94 7.12
CA MET A 1 -11.01 -8.08 7.92
C MET A 1 -10.36 -7.03 7.02
N TYR A 2 -9.98 -5.86 7.54
CA TYR A 2 -9.35 -4.73 6.84
C TYR A 2 -10.23 -3.78 5.99
N LYS A 3 -11.49 -3.57 6.35
CA LYS A 3 -12.36 -2.63 5.60
C LYS A 3 -11.92 -1.17 5.81
N GLU A 4 -11.55 -0.79 7.03
CA GLU A 4 -11.20 0.59 7.37
C GLU A 4 -9.86 1.03 6.75
N GLU A 5 -8.85 0.17 6.78
CA GLU A 5 -7.52 0.43 6.24
C GLU A 5 -7.58 0.61 4.72
N LYS A 6 -8.36 -0.23 4.03
CA LYS A 6 -8.64 -0.08 2.60
C LYS A 6 -9.34 1.24 2.30
N LYS A 7 -10.35 1.60 3.10
CA LYS A 7 -11.11 2.84 2.93
C LYS A 7 -10.22 4.07 3.09
N LYS A 8 -9.36 4.09 4.12
CA LYS A 8 -8.37 5.16 4.34
C LYS A 8 -7.39 5.29 3.18
N ALA A 9 -6.86 4.17 2.71
CA ALA A 9 -5.89 4.16 1.61
C ALA A 9 -6.49 4.65 0.28
N LEU A 10 -7.74 4.25 -0.03
CA LEU A 10 -8.46 4.75 -1.20
C LEU A 10 -8.75 6.25 -1.04
N ALA A 11 -9.27 6.66 0.12
CA ALA A 11 -9.58 8.06 0.40
C ALA A 11 -8.35 8.97 0.23
N TYR A 12 -7.16 8.52 0.68
CA TYR A 12 -5.91 9.27 0.52
C TYR A 12 -5.66 9.70 -0.93
N TRP A 13 -5.91 8.82 -1.91
CA TRP A 13 -5.71 9.13 -3.32
C TRP A 13 -6.91 9.84 -3.94
N SER A 14 -8.13 9.46 -3.58
CA SER A 14 -9.34 10.12 -4.08
C SER A 14 -9.39 11.61 -3.75
N VAL A 15 -9.05 12.01 -2.52
CA VAL A 15 -9.04 13.44 -2.13
C VAL A 15 -7.98 14.26 -2.86
N ARG A 16 -6.98 13.60 -3.46
CA ARG A 16 -5.92 14.20 -4.28
C ARG A 16 -6.26 14.21 -5.77
N GLY A 17 -7.49 13.82 -6.14
CA GLY A 17 -7.99 13.88 -7.51
C GLY A 17 -7.69 12.66 -8.37
N PHE A 18 -7.18 11.56 -7.78
CA PHE A 18 -6.89 10.33 -8.53
C PHE A 18 -8.10 9.40 -8.58
N ASP A 19 -8.36 8.86 -9.77
CA ASP A 19 -9.35 7.80 -9.94
C ASP A 19 -8.79 6.46 -9.47
N VAL A 20 -9.32 6.01 -8.33
CA VAL A 20 -9.04 4.70 -7.73
C VAL A 20 -10.26 3.78 -7.79
N SER A 21 -11.27 4.14 -8.58
CA SER A 21 -12.47 3.34 -8.76
C SER A 21 -12.11 2.01 -9.45
N GLY A 22 -12.75 0.92 -9.00
CA GLY A 22 -12.51 -0.42 -9.54
C GLY A 22 -11.20 -1.10 -9.11
N LEU A 23 -10.41 -0.49 -8.22
CA LEU A 23 -9.29 -1.16 -7.58
C LEU A 23 -9.75 -2.24 -6.61
N HIS A 24 -9.11 -3.41 -6.69
CA HIS A 24 -9.36 -4.54 -5.82
C HIS A 24 -8.18 -4.73 -4.87
N ILE A 25 -8.37 -4.40 -3.60
CA ILE A 25 -7.33 -4.55 -2.58
C ILE A 25 -7.50 -5.90 -1.88
N ASN A 26 -6.55 -6.79 -2.09
CA ASN A 26 -6.46 -8.10 -1.44
C ASN A 26 -5.37 -8.08 -0.36
N VAL A 27 -5.78 -8.13 0.90
CA VAL A 27 -4.84 -8.21 2.02
C VAL A 27 -4.74 -9.67 2.43
N LYS A 28 -3.53 -10.22 2.36
CA LYS A 28 -3.20 -11.58 2.79
C LYS A 28 -2.60 -11.53 4.18
N GLU A 29 -3.06 -12.41 5.06
CA GLU A 29 -2.58 -12.49 6.45
C GLU A 29 -1.10 -12.89 6.54
N LYS A 30 -0.65 -13.79 5.66
CA LYS A 30 0.72 -14.32 5.66
C LYS A 30 1.35 -14.24 4.28
N SER A 31 2.59 -13.77 4.26
CA SER A 31 3.53 -14.00 3.18
C SER A 31 3.98 -15.47 3.23
N ASN A 32 4.09 -16.11 2.06
CA ASN A 32 4.68 -17.44 2.00
C ASN A 32 6.19 -17.34 2.23
N GLN A 33 6.82 -18.38 2.78
CA GLN A 33 8.28 -18.42 2.95
C GLN A 33 9.06 -18.27 1.63
N TRP A 34 8.38 -18.52 0.50
CA TRP A 34 8.92 -18.42 -0.86
C TRP A 34 8.54 -17.12 -1.58
N SER A 35 7.66 -16.28 -1.00
CA SER A 35 7.39 -14.97 -1.59
C SER A 35 8.61 -14.09 -1.39
N VAL A 36 9.04 -13.45 -2.49
CA VAL A 36 10.00 -12.34 -2.52
C VAL A 36 9.70 -11.39 -1.34
N PRO A 37 10.70 -10.78 -0.67
CA PRO A 37 10.52 -9.95 0.53
C PRO A 37 9.84 -8.59 0.27
N VAL A 38 8.79 -8.59 -0.54
CA VAL A 38 7.93 -7.46 -0.86
C VAL A 38 6.76 -7.40 0.12
N ILE A 39 6.39 -6.19 0.53
CA ILE A 39 5.23 -5.96 1.41
C ILE A 39 3.94 -6.04 0.61
N GLY A 40 3.97 -5.67 -0.67
CA GLY A 40 2.86 -5.81 -1.60
C GLY A 40 3.32 -5.81 -3.06
N TYR A 41 2.35 -5.99 -3.96
CA TYR A 41 2.55 -5.87 -5.40
C TYR A 41 1.23 -5.58 -6.13
N GLN A 42 1.33 -5.05 -7.35
CA GLN A 42 0.19 -4.80 -8.23
C GLN A 42 0.14 -5.85 -9.34
N LYS A 43 -1.08 -6.28 -9.71
CA LYS A 43 -1.33 -7.09 -10.91
C LYS A 43 -2.60 -6.58 -11.59
N GLY A 44 -2.44 -5.74 -12.61
CA GLY A 44 -3.56 -5.02 -13.23
C GLY A 44 -4.25 -4.13 -12.19
N ARG A 45 -5.57 -4.29 -12.01
CA ARG A 45 -6.35 -3.55 -11.01
C ARG A 45 -6.36 -4.18 -9.60
N ILE A 46 -5.57 -5.24 -9.40
CA ILE A 46 -5.50 -5.94 -8.11
C ILE A 46 -4.25 -5.47 -7.38
N ILE A 47 -4.42 -5.02 -6.15
CA ILE A 47 -3.34 -4.67 -5.23
C ILE A 47 -3.30 -5.74 -4.15
N VAL A 48 -2.17 -6.41 -4.02
CA VAL A 48 -1.97 -7.45 -3.00
C VAL A 48 -1.02 -6.91 -1.94
N VAL A 49 -1.40 -7.02 -0.67
CA VAL A 49 -0.59 -6.59 0.48
C VAL A 49 -0.52 -7.70 1.51
N TYR A 50 0.63 -7.87 2.15
CA TYR A 50 0.88 -8.87 3.19
C TYR A 50 0.87 -8.21 4.59
N ALA A 51 -0.13 -8.58 5.41
CA ALA A 51 -0.34 -7.97 6.73
C ALA A 51 0.74 -8.38 7.74
N ASP A 52 1.23 -9.62 7.68
CA ASP A 52 2.37 -10.07 8.49
C ASP A 52 3.63 -9.24 8.20
N LYS A 53 3.89 -8.89 6.94
CA LYS A 53 5.02 -8.03 6.58
C LYS A 53 4.84 -6.61 7.07
N ALA A 54 3.65 -6.03 6.95
CA ALA A 54 3.37 -4.72 7.55
C ALA A 54 3.62 -4.74 9.07
N LYS A 55 3.21 -5.82 9.75
CA LYS A 55 3.43 -6.01 11.20
C LYS A 55 4.92 -6.22 11.55
N GLU A 56 5.64 -7.03 10.78
CA GLU A 56 7.09 -7.27 10.94
C GLU A 56 7.88 -5.96 10.88
N TYR A 57 7.48 -5.05 10.00
CA TYR A 57 8.11 -3.73 9.82
C TYR A 57 7.47 -2.61 10.67
N ASN A 58 6.51 -2.94 11.54
CA ASN A 58 5.79 -1.98 12.39
C ASN A 58 5.17 -0.81 11.59
N LEU A 59 4.54 -1.14 10.45
CA LEU A 59 3.91 -0.21 9.53
C LEU A 59 2.39 -0.21 9.71
N ASP A 60 1.78 0.96 9.56
CA ASP A 60 0.34 1.06 9.40
C ASP A 60 -0.07 0.44 8.05
N LEU A 61 -0.93 -0.57 8.11
CA LEU A 61 -1.39 -1.30 6.93
C LEU A 61 -2.07 -0.38 5.90
N SER A 62 -2.75 0.69 6.34
CA SER A 62 -3.38 1.66 5.43
C SER A 62 -2.33 2.46 4.65
N VAL A 63 -1.20 2.82 5.27
CA VAL A 63 -0.07 3.48 4.59
C VAL A 63 0.53 2.57 3.54
N VAL A 64 0.73 1.29 3.88
CA VAL A 64 1.25 0.29 2.95
C VAL A 64 0.32 0.12 1.75
N ILE A 65 -0.98 -0.05 1.99
CA ILE A 65 -1.96 -0.17 0.91
C ILE A 65 -1.94 1.10 0.03
N ALA A 66 -1.86 2.29 0.62
CA ALA A 66 -1.79 3.53 -0.13
C ALA A 66 -0.50 3.63 -0.95
N HIS A 67 0.63 3.17 -0.43
CA HIS A 67 1.89 3.12 -1.16
C HIS A 67 1.78 2.25 -2.42
N GLU A 68 1.20 1.05 -2.28
CA GLU A 68 1.00 0.15 -3.41
C GLU A 68 -0.04 0.69 -4.43
N ILE A 69 -1.03 1.48 -3.98
CA ILE A 69 -1.92 2.22 -4.89
C ILE A 69 -1.11 3.27 -5.67
N GLY A 70 -0.15 3.95 -5.04
CA GLY A 70 0.70 4.93 -5.72
C GLY A 70 1.47 4.32 -6.89
N HIS A 71 2.03 3.13 -6.70
CA HIS A 71 2.65 2.38 -7.80
C HIS A 71 1.68 2.02 -8.93
N TYR A 72 0.45 1.61 -8.59
CA TYR A 72 -0.60 1.39 -9.59
C TYR A 72 -0.90 2.67 -10.39
N LEU A 73 -0.91 3.83 -9.73
CA LEU A 73 -1.12 5.15 -10.36
C LEU A 73 0.10 5.64 -11.16
N GLY A 74 1.21 4.90 -11.18
CA GLY A 74 2.41 5.21 -11.96
C GLY A 74 3.52 5.91 -11.18
N PHE A 75 3.35 6.15 -9.87
CA PHE A 75 4.39 6.74 -9.05
C PHE A 75 5.49 5.74 -8.71
N ARG A 76 6.74 6.16 -8.83
CA ARG A 76 7.90 5.35 -8.47
C ARG A 76 8.27 5.57 -7.00
N HIS A 77 9.06 4.67 -6.44
CA HIS A 77 9.73 4.92 -5.17
C HIS A 77 10.52 6.24 -5.24
N TYR A 78 10.57 6.95 -4.11
CA TYR A 78 11.23 8.24 -3.95
C TYR A 78 10.62 9.39 -4.76
N ASP A 79 9.38 9.23 -5.24
CA ASP A 79 8.62 10.34 -5.78
C ASP A 79 8.47 11.44 -4.72
N ARG A 80 8.85 12.67 -5.07
CA ARG A 80 8.87 13.80 -4.13
C ARG A 80 7.52 14.51 -4.02
N GLY A 81 6.61 14.29 -4.98
CA GLY A 81 5.28 14.90 -5.02
C GLY A 81 4.31 14.27 -4.03
N HIS A 82 4.54 13.00 -3.66
CA HIS A 82 3.67 12.29 -2.72
C HIS A 82 4.44 11.73 -1.52
N GLU A 83 4.08 12.18 -0.32
CA GLU A 83 4.81 11.87 0.91
C GLU A 83 4.84 10.38 1.24
N ILE A 84 3.81 9.63 0.84
CA ILE A 84 3.76 8.18 1.01
C ILE A 84 4.61 7.43 -0.02
N MET A 85 5.09 8.10 -1.08
CA MET A 85 5.97 7.51 -2.10
C MET A 85 7.45 7.85 -1.84
N LYS A 86 7.77 8.68 -0.83
CA LYS A 86 9.13 9.06 -0.44
C LYS A 86 9.83 7.94 0.33
N GLY A 87 10.22 6.88 -0.40
CA GLY A 87 10.90 5.70 0.14
C GLY A 87 10.25 4.42 -0.36
N THR A 88 10.73 3.30 0.14
CA THR A 88 10.05 2.00 0.08
C THR A 88 9.03 1.89 1.21
N ALA A 89 8.04 1.00 1.08
CA ALA A 89 7.08 0.79 2.16
C ALA A 89 7.72 0.48 3.53
N LYS A 90 8.89 -0.20 3.57
CA LYS A 90 9.66 -0.48 4.81
C LYS A 90 10.18 0.79 5.49
N GLU A 91 10.47 1.82 4.71
CA GLU A 91 11.06 3.08 5.19
C GLU A 91 10.00 4.09 5.66
N LEU A 92 8.71 3.79 5.46
CA LEU A 92 7.59 4.63 5.90
C LEU A 92 7.20 4.39 7.39
N GLY A 93 8.12 3.84 8.19
CA GLY A 93 7.96 3.57 9.62
C GLY A 93 7.37 4.76 10.39
N GLY A 94 6.31 4.52 11.15
CA GLY A 94 5.68 5.53 12.02
C GLY A 94 4.67 6.47 11.35
N LYS A 95 4.47 6.41 10.03
CA LYS A 95 3.41 7.18 9.34
C LYS A 95 2.02 6.59 9.58
N LYS A 96 1.00 7.44 9.57
CA LYS A 96 -0.43 7.09 9.72
C LYS A 96 -1.29 7.86 8.71
N LEU A 97 -2.42 7.27 8.31
CA LEU A 97 -3.46 7.90 7.46
C LEU A 97 -4.73 8.22 8.24
#